data_AF-A0AB36K8V6-F1
#
_entry.id   AF-A0AB36K8V6-F1
#
_cell.length_a   1.000
_cell.length_b   1.000
_cell.length_c   1.000
_cell.angle_alpha   90.00
_cell.angle_beta   90.00
_cell.angle_gamma   90.00
#
_symmetry.space_group_name_H-M   'P 1'
#
loop_
_entity.id
_entity.type
_entity.pdbx_description
1 polymer ?
#
loop_
_entity_poly.entity_id
_entity_poly.type
_entity_poly.pdbx_seq_one_letter_code
_entity_poly.pdbx_strand_id
1 'polypeptide(L)'
;MSMSLLVAKFCTTEKGLCADYTEVSKRFNVNGFIDGFVDKEFLATFKVYDEDCEYTYKEVNPEKLLEKLNATSSHELYHCVKIDESKRVEKLRDTAKQLVMLNQMYQLCAIYYSAASVSDCTTKLIVA
;
A
#
# COMPACT_ATOMS: atom_id res chain seq x y z
N MET A 1 1.45 16.08 7.87
CA MET A 1 2.19 14.83 8.09
C MET A 1 2.14 14.04 6.80
N SER A 2 3.26 13.47 6.36
CA SER A 2 3.30 12.64 5.14
C SER A 2 2.85 11.23 5.51
N MET A 3 1.79 10.73 4.89
CA MET A 3 1.33 9.35 5.06
C MET A 3 2.32 8.40 4.36
N SER A 4 2.51 7.21 4.92
CA SER A 4 3.28 6.14 4.32
C SER A 4 2.55 4.80 4.44
N LEU A 5 2.78 3.92 3.48
CA LEU A 5 2.34 2.54 3.52
C LEU A 5 3.54 1.64 3.80
N LEU A 6 3.34 0.62 4.62
CA LEU A 6 4.41 -0.32 4.92
C LEU A 6 3.87 -1.73 5.15
N VAL A 7 4.65 -2.73 4.75
CA VAL A 7 4.37 -4.12 5.09
C VAL A 7 5.21 -4.47 6.31
N ALA A 8 4.53 -4.75 7.41
CA ALA A 8 5.12 -5.10 8.70
C ALA A 8 4.70 -6.52 9.11
N LYS A 9 5.57 -7.17 9.87
CA LYS A 9 5.27 -8.43 10.54
C LYS A 9 4.95 -8.17 12.00
N PHE A 10 4.04 -8.96 12.53
CA PHE A 10 3.64 -8.92 13.93
C PHE A 10 3.67 -10.34 14.48
N CYS A 11 4.08 -10.45 15.74
CA CYS A 11 4.08 -11.70 16.47
C CYS A 11 2.74 -11.85 17.20
N THR A 12 2.13 -13.03 17.10
CA THR A 12 0.88 -13.33 17.83
C THR A 12 1.25 -13.87 19.21
N THR A 13 0.69 -13.24 20.26
CA THR A 13 0.84 -13.69 21.64
C THR A 13 -0.53 -13.96 22.26
N GLU A 14 -0.57 -14.53 23.47
CA GLU A 14 -1.83 -14.73 24.22
C GLU A 14 -2.60 -13.42 24.48
N LYS A 15 -1.92 -12.26 24.45
CA LYS A 15 -2.52 -10.93 24.65
C LYS A 15 -2.98 -10.27 23.34
N GLY A 16 -2.64 -10.83 22.18
CA GLY A 16 -2.92 -10.25 20.86
C GLY A 16 -1.66 -10.04 20.01
N LEU A 17 -1.72 -9.09 19.08
CA LEU A 17 -0.59 -8.76 18.20
C LEU A 17 0.44 -7.91 18.96
N CYS A 18 1.68 -8.35 18.99
CA CYS A 18 2.80 -7.57 19.51
C CYS A 18 3.59 -6.93 18.36
N ALA A 19 4.02 -5.68 18.58
CA ALA A 19 4.82 -4.96 17.60
C ALA A 19 6.20 -5.60 17.46
N ASP A 20 6.56 -6.02 16.25
CA ASP A 20 7.92 -6.41 15.92
C ASP A 20 8.37 -5.66 14.66
N TYR A 21 9.08 -4.54 14.86
CA TYR A 21 9.56 -3.70 13.77
C TYR A 21 10.95 -4.11 13.28
N THR A 22 11.51 -5.23 13.73
CA THR A 22 12.84 -5.68 13.28
C THR A 22 12.84 -6.03 11.79
N GLU A 23 11.71 -6.52 11.26
CA GLU A 23 11.52 -6.84 9.84
C GLU A 23 10.46 -5.94 9.17
N VAL A 24 10.75 -4.65 8.98
CA VAL A 24 9.98 -3.81 8.05
C VAL A 24 10.47 -4.05 6.63
N SER A 25 9.62 -4.64 5.79
CA SER A 25 10.02 -5.06 4.45
C SER A 25 10.18 -3.90 3.46
N LYS A 26 9.33 -2.86 3.51
CA LYS A 26 9.44 -1.64 2.68
C LYS A 26 8.52 -0.54 3.20
N ARG A 27 9.03 0.70 3.28
CA ARG A 27 8.23 1.91 3.50
C ARG A 27 8.02 2.64 2.17
N PHE A 28 6.77 2.96 1.86
CA PHE A 28 6.37 3.65 0.66
C PHE A 28 5.68 4.98 1.02
N ASN A 29 6.23 6.10 0.56
CA ASN A 29 5.64 7.42 0.84
C ASN A 29 4.44 7.68 -0.05
N VAL A 30 3.30 7.97 0.57
CA VAL A 30 2.05 8.29 -0.11
C VAL A 30 2.11 9.75 -0.58
N ASN A 31 1.88 9.96 -1.86
CA ASN A 31 1.62 11.29 -2.42
C ASN A 31 0.11 11.51 -2.61
N GLY A 32 -0.31 12.70 -3.02
CA GLY A 32 -1.74 13.01 -3.19
C GLY A 32 -2.47 12.11 -4.20
N PHE A 33 -1.76 11.51 -5.17
CA PHE A 33 -2.36 10.54 -6.09
C PHE A 33 -2.70 9.23 -5.37
N ILE A 34 -1.76 8.69 -4.57
CA ILE A 34 -1.99 7.45 -3.81
C ILE A 34 -2.96 7.66 -2.65
N ASP A 35 -2.96 8.84 -2.04
CA ASP A 35 -3.92 9.20 -0.97
C ASP A 35 -5.37 9.11 -1.48
N GLY A 36 -5.62 9.62 -2.69
CA GLY A 36 -6.91 9.46 -3.37
C GLY A 36 -7.15 8.07 -3.96
N PHE A 37 -6.13 7.21 -4.00
CA PHE A 37 -6.23 5.85 -4.55
C PHE A 37 -6.67 4.83 -3.50
N VAL A 38 -6.25 4.99 -2.24
CA VAL A 38 -6.64 4.08 -1.15
C VAL A 38 -7.98 4.53 -0.57
N ASP A 39 -9.05 3.81 -0.92
CA ASP A 39 -10.38 4.13 -0.42
C ASP A 39 -10.49 3.83 1.08
N LYS A 40 -11.26 4.65 1.81
CA LYS A 40 -11.49 4.44 3.26
C LYS A 40 -12.08 3.08 3.56
N GLU A 41 -12.84 2.50 2.63
CA GLU A 41 -13.46 1.18 2.71
C GLU A 41 -12.46 0.02 2.64
N PHE A 42 -11.20 0.31 2.29
CA PHE A 42 -10.11 -0.65 2.32
C PHE A 42 -9.44 -0.67 3.68
N LEU A 43 -9.74 0.28 4.57
CA LEU A 43 -9.05 0.45 5.83
C LEU A 43 -9.80 -0.25 6.97
N ALA A 44 -9.09 -1.08 7.72
CA ALA A 44 -9.55 -1.66 8.96
C ALA A 44 -8.61 -1.24 10.11
N THR A 45 -9.15 -0.99 11.29
CA THR A 45 -8.33 -0.67 12.47
C THR A 45 -8.00 -1.92 13.26
N PHE A 46 -6.77 -2.01 13.76
CA PHE A 46 -6.35 -3.07 14.66
C PHE A 46 -5.44 -2.52 15.76
N LYS A 47 -5.33 -3.29 16.85
CA LYS A 47 -4.53 -2.94 18.02
C LYS A 47 -3.26 -3.79 18.07
N VAL A 48 -2.18 -3.16 18.47
CA VAL A 48 -0.87 -3.77 18.68
C VAL A 48 -0.37 -3.38 20.06
N TYR A 49 0.25 -4.30 20.77
CA TYR A 49 0.79 -4.09 22.09
C TYR A 49 2.33 -4.04 22.04
N ASP A 50 2.92 -3.08 22.74
CA ASP A 50 4.37 -2.95 22.89
C ASP A 50 4.66 -2.37 24.28
N GLU A 51 5.48 -3.06 25.09
CA GLU A 51 5.84 -2.71 26.47
C GLU A 51 4.65 -2.16 27.31
N ASP A 52 3.56 -2.93 27.38
CA ASP A 52 2.30 -2.60 28.07
C ASP A 52 1.53 -1.37 27.54
N CYS A 53 1.99 -0.77 26.44
CA CYS A 53 1.29 0.27 25.70
C CYS A 53 0.46 -0.31 24.56
N GLU A 54 -0.73 0.24 24.35
CA GLU A 54 -1.62 -0.12 23.24
C GLU A 54 -1.51 0.92 22.12
N TYR A 55 -1.24 0.44 20.91
CA TYR A 55 -1.15 1.25 19.69
C TYR A 55 -2.25 0.84 18.71
N THR A 56 -2.95 1.82 18.14
CA THR A 56 -3.97 1.57 17.10
C THR A 56 -3.41 1.90 15.73
N TYR A 57 -3.41 0.92 14.84
CA TYR A 57 -2.98 1.05 13.45
C TYR A 57 -4.15 0.87 12.48
N LYS A 58 -3.98 1.36 11.25
CA LYS A 58 -4.87 1.08 10.13
C LYS A 58 -4.18 0.11 9.18
N GLU A 59 -4.86 -0.98 8.88
CA GLU A 59 -4.49 -1.96 7.86
C GLU A 59 -5.24 -1.65 6.57
N VAL A 60 -4.53 -1.69 5.44
CA VAL A 60 -5.12 -1.67 4.10
C VAL A 60 -5.42 -3.10 3.68
N ASN A 61 -6.64 -3.36 3.21
CA ASN A 61 -7.00 -4.63 2.61
C ASN A 61 -6.22 -4.83 1.28
N PRO A 62 -5.29 -5.79 1.22
CA PRO A 62 -4.42 -5.98 0.07
C PRO A 62 -5.14 -6.55 -1.15
N GLU A 63 -6.22 -7.31 -0.95
CA GLU A 63 -7.05 -7.89 -2.02
C GLU A 63 -7.81 -6.79 -2.74
N LYS A 64 -8.58 -5.97 -2.01
CA LYS A 64 -9.30 -4.82 -2.59
C LYS A 64 -8.36 -3.83 -3.28
N LEU A 65 -7.18 -3.60 -2.68
CA LEU A 65 -6.17 -2.75 -3.28
C LEU A 65 -5.67 -3.33 -4.61
N LEU A 66 -5.37 -4.64 -4.65
CA LEU A 66 -4.92 -5.32 -5.86
C LEU A 66 -5.99 -5.32 -6.96
N GLU A 67 -7.26 -5.54 -6.60
CA GLU A 67 -8.40 -5.44 -7.53
C GLU A 67 -8.47 -4.04 -8.17
N LYS A 68 -8.39 -2.98 -7.36
CA LYS A 68 -8.39 -1.60 -7.87
C LYS A 68 -7.19 -1.31 -8.75
N LEU A 69 -6.00 -1.81 -8.40
CA LEU A 69 -4.80 -1.69 -9.23
C LEU A 69 -5.01 -2.34 -10.61
N ASN A 70 -5.51 -3.58 -10.65
CA ASN A 70 -5.75 -4.33 -11.89
C ASN A 70 -6.82 -3.67 -12.79
N ALA A 71 -7.87 -3.12 -12.18
CA ALA A 71 -8.87 -2.34 -12.91
C ALA A 71 -8.24 -1.05 -13.50
N THR A 72 -7.38 -0.39 -12.72
CA THR A 72 -6.73 0.86 -13.13
C THR A 72 -5.70 0.66 -14.22
N SER A 73 -4.89 -0.41 -14.17
CA SER A 73 -3.88 -0.70 -15.20
C SER A 73 -4.48 -0.99 -16.57
N SER A 74 -5.75 -1.39 -16.59
CA SER A 74 -6.52 -1.67 -17.80
C SER A 74 -7.25 -0.44 -18.37
N HIS A 75 -7.11 0.73 -17.72
CA HIS A 75 -7.83 1.93 -18.12
C HIS A 75 -7.17 2.62 -19.32
N GLU A 76 -7.99 3.09 -20.27
CA GLU A 76 -7.58 3.80 -21.48
C GLU A 76 -6.70 5.05 -21.26
N LEU A 77 -6.74 5.66 -20.08
CA LEU A 77 -5.90 6.81 -19.72
C LEU A 77 -4.41 6.45 -19.72
N TYR A 78 -4.08 5.18 -19.51
CA TYR A 78 -2.70 4.67 -19.56
C TYR A 78 -2.34 4.09 -20.93
N HIS A 79 -3.28 4.05 -21.88
CA HIS A 79 -3.00 3.73 -23.28
C HIS A 79 -2.55 4.99 -24.02
N CYS A 80 -1.36 4.96 -24.60
CA CYS A 80 -0.75 6.12 -25.29
C CYS A 80 -1.35 6.40 -26.69
N VAL A 81 -2.68 6.38 -26.83
CA VAL A 81 -3.32 6.34 -28.16
C VAL A 81 -3.76 7.72 -28.65
N LYS A 82 -4.11 8.68 -27.77
CA LYS A 82 -4.47 10.06 -28.18
C LYS A 82 -4.07 11.10 -27.13
N ILE A 83 -2.96 11.80 -27.35
CA ILE A 83 -2.55 12.93 -26.50
C ILE A 83 -2.58 14.21 -27.35
N ASP A 84 -3.32 15.21 -26.88
CA ASP A 84 -3.32 16.57 -27.42
C ASP A 84 -1.88 17.11 -27.50
N GLU A 85 -1.46 17.50 -28.71
CA GLU A 85 -0.09 17.91 -29.01
C GLU A 85 0.37 19.11 -28.16
N SER A 86 -0.54 20.02 -27.84
CA SER A 86 -0.24 21.26 -27.10
C SER A 86 0.19 21.02 -25.64
N LYS A 87 -0.22 19.90 -25.04
CA LYS A 87 0.09 19.53 -23.65
C LYS A 87 0.79 18.18 -23.54
N ARG A 88 1.33 17.68 -24.65
CA ARG A 88 1.80 16.30 -24.78
C ARG A 88 2.89 15.94 -23.77
N VAL A 89 3.89 16.80 -23.60
CA VAL A 89 5.03 16.54 -22.71
C VAL A 89 4.60 16.50 -21.23
N GLU A 90 3.76 17.44 -20.81
CA GLU A 90 3.27 17.53 -19.43
C GLU A 90 2.38 16.33 -19.09
N LYS A 91 1.40 16.03 -19.94
CA LYS A 91 0.51 14.87 -19.76
C LYS A 91 1.29 13.55 -19.70
N LEU A 92 2.23 13.34 -20.62
CA LEU A 92 3.09 12.14 -20.60
C LEU A 92 3.90 12.03 -19.32
N ARG A 93 4.46 13.15 -18.83
CA ARG A 93 5.23 13.17 -17.59
C ARG A 93 4.38 12.76 -16.40
N ASP A 94 3.16 13.29 -16.29
CA ASP A 94 2.29 12.98 -15.16
C ASP A 94 1.73 11.57 -15.22
N THR A 95 1.35 11.08 -16.41
CA THR A 95 1.01 9.66 -16.60
C THR A 95 2.18 8.74 -16.23
N ALA A 96 3.40 9.07 -16.64
CA ALA A 96 4.58 8.28 -16.29
C ALA A 96 4.83 8.26 -14.76
N LYS A 97 4.68 9.39 -14.07
CA LYS A 97 4.75 9.43 -12.60
C LYS A 97 3.68 8.55 -11.95
N GLN A 98 2.43 8.62 -12.44
CA GLN A 98 1.33 7.80 -11.93
C GLN A 98 1.62 6.30 -12.13
N LEU A 99 2.10 5.90 -13.31
CA LEU A 99 2.48 4.53 -13.60
C LEU A 99 3.60 4.01 -12.69
N VAL A 100 4.62 4.84 -12.41
CA VAL A 100 5.67 4.49 -11.45
C VAL A 100 5.06 4.24 -10.06
N MET A 101 4.13 5.08 -9.62
CA MET A 101 3.47 4.95 -8.32
C MET A 101 2.57 3.70 -8.25
N LEU A 102 1.80 3.42 -9.32
CA LEU A 102 1.02 2.18 -9.43
C LEU A 102 1.92 0.95 -9.38
N ASN A 103 3.05 0.96 -10.08
CA ASN A 103 4.01 -0.13 -10.04
C ASN A 103 4.62 -0.32 -8.64
N GLN A 104 4.90 0.78 -7.92
CA GLN A 104 5.36 0.70 -6.53
C GLN A 104 4.30 0.08 -5.60
N MET A 105 3.01 0.39 -5.82
CA MET A 105 1.91 -0.25 -5.09
C MET A 105 1.79 -1.75 -5.42
N TYR A 106 1.94 -2.15 -6.68
CA TYR A 106 2.01 -3.56 -7.06
C TYR A 106 3.16 -4.30 -6.37
N GLN A 107 4.35 -3.69 -6.32
CA GLN A 107 5.48 -4.26 -5.60
C GLN A 107 5.18 -4.42 -4.11
N LEU A 108 4.47 -3.48 -3.50
CA LEU A 108 4.08 -3.54 -2.09
C LEU A 108 3.10 -4.70 -1.84
N CYS A 109 2.11 -4.91 -2.71
CA CYS A 109 1.23 -6.07 -2.67
C CYS A 109 2.02 -7.38 -2.85
N ALA A 110 2.95 -7.45 -3.80
CA ALA A 110 3.77 -8.64 -4.04
C ALA A 110 4.62 -9.01 -2.81
N ILE A 111 5.19 -8.01 -2.13
CA ILE A 111 5.93 -8.20 -0.87
C ILE A 111 5.00 -8.73 0.22
N TYR A 112 3.81 -8.15 0.37
CA TYR A 112 2.80 -8.62 1.31
C TYR A 112 2.47 -10.10 1.10
N TYR A 113 2.10 -10.50 -0.13
CA TYR A 113 1.70 -11.89 -0.40
C TYR A 113 2.86 -12.88 -0.26
N SER A 114 4.08 -12.45 -0.58
CA SER A 114 5.29 -13.26 -0.37
C SER A 114 5.54 -13.49 1.12
N ALA A 115 5.43 -12.45 1.95
CA ALA A 115 5.63 -12.55 3.40
C ALA A 115 4.50 -13.30 4.11
N ALA A 116 3.24 -13.12 3.68
CA ALA A 116 2.08 -13.82 4.22
C ALA A 116 2.08 -15.34 3.96
N SER A 117 2.85 -15.81 2.97
CA SER A 117 2.96 -17.23 2.64
C SER A 117 3.88 -18.04 3.57
N VAL A 118 4.57 -17.39 4.51
CA VAL A 118 5.50 -18.01 5.48
C VAL A 118 4.80 -18.13 6.84
N SER A 119 4.74 -19.36 7.41
CA SER A 119 3.66 -19.77 8.33
C SER A 119 3.61 -19.21 9.76
N ASP A 120 4.54 -18.40 10.22
CA ASP A 120 4.65 -18.14 11.68
C ASP A 120 4.49 -16.66 12.09
N CYS A 121 4.19 -15.75 11.15
CA CYS A 121 4.04 -14.31 11.45
C CYS A 121 2.75 -13.73 10.87
N THR A 122 2.12 -12.82 11.61
CA THR A 122 0.99 -12.05 11.08
C THR A 122 1.54 -10.87 10.26
N THR A 123 1.56 -11.01 8.95
CA THR A 123 1.93 -9.92 8.04
C THR A 123 0.75 -8.96 7.85
N LYS A 124 0.99 -7.65 7.95
CA LYS A 124 -0.01 -6.59 7.76
C LYS A 124 0.51 -5.52 6.81
N LEU A 125 -0.35 -5.02 5.93
CA LEU A 125 -0.09 -3.81 5.13
C LEU A 125 -0.70 -2.61 5.87
N ILE A 126 0.11 -1.74 6.46
CA ILE A 126 -0.37 -0.68 7.35
C ILE A 126 -0.11 0.72 6.82
N VAL A 127 -0.90 1.67 7.33
CA VAL A 127 -0.71 3.11 7.18
C VAL A 127 0.06 3.67 8.37
N ALA A 128 1.17 4.38 8.14
CA ALA A 128 1.99 5.02 9.18
C ALA A 128 2.43 6.44 8.81
#